data_AF-X1DPZ2-F1
#
_entry.id   AF-X1DPZ2-F1
#
_cell.length_a   1.000
_cell.length_b   1.000
_cell.length_c   1.000
_cell.angle_alpha   90.00
_cell.angle_beta   90.00
_cell.angle_gamma   90.00
#
_symmetry.space_group_name_H-M   'P 1'
#
loop_
_entity.id
_entity.type
_entity.pdbx_description
1 polymer ?
#
loop_
_entity_poly.entity_id
_entity_poly.type
_entity_poly.pdbx_seq_one_letter_code
_entity_poly.pdbx_strand_id
1 'polypeptide(L)'
;ALGDKALDLHELVGVVVKLERDVAKALRECVNNHPLWTYWMRDVVGLGEVLSGQLIILIHGKKHTEECKKEREKYLSKKKKGEGKREKFFKCNCPEMDIERFPNPSSLWKYAGFDPVDGKARRRKRGEPAKWNHKLKSTCYNVVDSMVKNRKSDYRPLYDQFKAQEQKNHGNLSIGWIENRTRRKVAKRFLLDLFLKWYELKGLTPPKPYVIAILGHTEIPLPTKDEKETTKKEAKKEKSE
;
A
#
# COMPACT_ATOMS: atom_id res chain seq x y z
N ALA A 1 -31.55 -15.01 42.47
CA ALA A 1 -30.86 -13.74 42.23
C ALA A 1 -29.65 -14.01 41.36
N LEU A 2 -29.83 -13.94 40.04
CA LEU A 2 -28.70 -13.93 39.10
C LEU A 2 -28.11 -12.53 39.14
N GLY A 3 -27.14 -12.35 40.04
CA GLY A 3 -26.25 -11.21 39.96
C GLY A 3 -25.38 -11.41 38.74
N ASP A 4 -25.62 -10.60 37.71
CA ASP A 4 -24.61 -10.25 36.73
C ASP A 4 -25.04 -8.93 36.09
N LYS A 5 -24.29 -7.87 36.41
CA LYS A 5 -24.37 -6.58 35.73
C LYS A 5 -23.87 -6.79 34.30
N ALA A 6 -24.73 -7.27 33.42
CA ALA A 6 -24.51 -7.09 31.99
C ALA A 6 -24.48 -5.58 31.76
N LEU A 7 -23.28 -5.03 31.47
CA LEU A 7 -23.13 -3.64 31.03
C LEU A 7 -24.19 -3.37 29.96
N ASP A 8 -24.94 -2.28 30.13
CA ASP A 8 -25.93 -1.91 29.12
C ASP A 8 -25.22 -1.69 27.77
N LEU A 9 -25.93 -1.93 26.67
CA LEU A 9 -25.38 -1.80 25.32
C LEU A 9 -24.75 -0.42 25.12
N HIS A 10 -25.34 0.64 25.69
CA HIS A 10 -24.80 1.98 25.62
C HIS A 10 -23.44 2.12 26.34
N GLU A 11 -23.28 1.48 27.50
CA GLU A 11 -22.02 1.47 28.25
C GLU A 11 -20.93 0.70 27.49
N LEU A 12 -21.28 -0.44 26.89
CA LEU A 12 -20.36 -1.21 26.05
C LEU A 12 -19.90 -0.41 24.82
N VAL A 13 -20.82 0.28 24.15
CA VAL A 13 -20.47 1.17 23.02
C VAL A 13 -19.53 2.28 23.50
N GLY A 14 -19.78 2.88 24.67
CA GLY A 14 -18.90 3.88 25.26
C GLY A 14 -17.48 3.36 25.51
N VAL A 15 -17.34 2.14 26.04
CA VAL A 15 -16.04 1.48 26.26
C VAL A 15 -15.31 1.24 24.93
N VAL A 16 -16.01 0.74 23.91
CA VAL A 16 -15.42 0.48 22.59
C VAL A 16 -14.91 1.76 21.94
N VAL A 17 -15.71 2.83 21.95
CA VAL A 17 -15.30 4.14 21.39
C VAL A 17 -14.07 4.69 22.09
N LYS A 18 -13.97 4.50 23.41
CA LYS A 18 -12.79 4.91 24.18
C LYS A 18 -11.55 4.10 23.76
N LEU A 19 -11.68 2.77 23.67
CA LEU A 19 -10.60 1.90 23.22
C LEU A 19 -10.12 2.25 21.80
N GLU A 20 -11.03 2.51 20.86
CA GLU A 20 -10.68 2.93 19.51
C GLU A 20 -9.86 4.23 19.51
N ARG A 21 -10.26 5.20 20.33
CA ARG A 21 -9.54 6.47 20.49
C ARG A 21 -8.15 6.26 21.08
N ASP A 22 -8.04 5.44 22.12
CA ASP A 22 -6.77 5.17 22.80
C ASP A 22 -5.80 4.43 21.86
N VAL A 23 -6.29 3.43 21.11
CA VAL A 23 -5.52 2.73 20.07
C VAL A 23 -5.09 3.68 18.96
N ALA A 24 -5.98 4.57 18.50
CA ALA A 24 -5.63 5.56 17.50
C ALA A 24 -4.55 6.53 18.01
N LYS A 25 -4.60 6.93 19.28
CA LYS A 25 -3.59 7.79 19.91
C LYS A 25 -2.23 7.09 19.98
N ALA A 26 -2.18 5.85 20.48
CA ALA A 26 -0.94 5.07 20.54
C ALA A 26 -0.35 4.85 19.14
N LEU A 27 -1.18 4.56 18.14
CA LEU A 27 -0.73 4.40 16.76
C LEU A 27 -0.12 5.71 16.20
N ARG A 28 -0.74 6.86 16.51
CA ARG A 28 -0.20 8.16 16.10
C ARG A 28 1.17 8.44 16.69
N GLU A 29 1.37 8.13 17.98
CA GLU A 29 2.68 8.30 18.64
C GLU A 29 3.76 7.45 17.97
N CYS A 30 3.47 6.17 17.68
CA CYS A 30 4.40 5.30 16.97
C CYS A 30 4.70 5.78 15.54
N VAL A 31 3.68 6.19 14.79
CA VAL A 31 3.84 6.66 13.41
C VAL A 31 4.60 7.98 13.36
N ASN A 32 4.36 8.89 14.31
CA ASN A 32 5.04 10.18 14.38
C ASN A 32 6.56 10.05 14.59
N ASN A 33 7.01 8.98 15.23
CA ASN A 33 8.43 8.68 15.44
C ASN A 33 9.08 7.93 14.26
N HIS A 34 8.30 7.45 13.30
CA HIS A 34 8.83 6.69 12.17
C HIS A 34 9.45 7.62 11.11
N PRO A 35 10.69 7.39 10.62
CA PRO A 35 11.35 8.28 9.65
C PRO A 35 10.53 8.57 8.39
N LEU A 36 9.88 7.55 7.81
CA LEU A 36 8.99 7.75 6.66
C LEU A 36 7.89 8.79 6.91
N TRP A 37 7.34 8.84 8.11
CA TRP A 37 6.31 9.81 8.43
C TRP A 37 6.88 11.21 8.55
N THR A 38 7.95 11.35 9.32
CA THR A 38 8.61 12.63 9.59
C THR A 38 9.10 13.32 8.33
N TYR A 39 9.66 12.57 7.38
CA TYR A 39 10.30 13.15 6.19
C TYR A 39 9.45 13.11 4.91
N TRP A 40 8.36 12.34 4.88
CA TRP A 40 7.61 12.17 3.63
C TRP A 40 6.10 11.96 3.80
N MET A 41 5.63 10.92 4.50
CA MET A 41 4.21 10.55 4.47
C MET A 41 3.28 11.63 5.05
N ARG A 42 3.74 12.42 6.02
CA ARG A 42 2.96 13.54 6.60
C ARG A 42 2.61 14.60 5.56
N ASP A 43 3.47 14.78 4.57
CA ASP A 43 3.30 15.76 3.50
C ASP A 43 2.41 15.26 2.36
N VAL A 44 2.14 13.95 2.32
CA VAL A 44 1.34 13.34 1.26
C VAL A 44 -0.13 13.57 1.53
N VAL A 45 -0.71 14.55 0.82
CA VAL A 45 -2.12 14.90 0.94
C VAL A 45 -3.02 13.70 0.63
N GLY A 46 -3.86 13.34 1.60
CA GLY A 46 -4.75 12.17 1.56
C GLY A 46 -4.24 10.98 2.37
N LEU A 47 -3.04 11.06 2.93
CA LEU A 47 -2.46 10.01 3.77
C LEU A 47 -2.46 10.44 5.25
N GLY A 48 -3.22 9.74 6.08
CA GLY A 48 -3.26 9.96 7.55
C GLY A 48 -2.36 9.00 8.32
N GLU A 49 -2.19 9.22 9.61
CA GLU A 49 -1.32 8.43 10.50
C GLU A 49 -1.76 6.96 10.53
N VAL A 50 -3.07 6.72 10.61
CA VAL A 50 -3.63 5.36 10.73
C VAL A 50 -3.34 4.53 9.47
N LEU A 51 -3.57 5.09 8.28
CA LEU A 51 -3.28 4.40 7.02
C LEU A 51 -1.77 4.24 6.82
N SER A 52 -0.97 5.22 7.25
CA SER A 52 0.49 5.14 7.21
C SER A 52 1.04 4.02 8.08
N GLY A 53 0.59 3.94 9.34
CA GLY A 53 0.96 2.86 10.24
C GLY A 53 0.57 1.49 9.70
N GLN A 54 -0.63 1.37 9.13
CA GLN A 54 -1.07 0.15 8.45
C GLN A 54 -0.18 -0.21 7.25
N LEU A 55 0.24 0.76 6.43
CA LEU A 55 1.14 0.48 5.31
C LEU A 55 2.50 -0.01 5.81
N ILE A 56 3.09 0.70 6.78
CA ILE A 56 4.40 0.37 7.33
C ILE A 56 4.39 -1.04 7.92
N ILE A 57 3.42 -1.36 8.77
CA ILE A 57 3.35 -2.67 9.43
C ILE A 57 3.05 -3.82 8.47
N LEU A 58 2.25 -3.59 7.43
CA LEU A 58 1.92 -4.63 6.45
C LEU A 58 3.07 -4.92 5.48
N ILE A 59 3.97 -3.96 5.29
CA ILE A 59 5.17 -4.11 4.47
C ILE A 59 6.29 -4.73 5.30
N HIS A 60 6.46 -4.26 6.54
CA HIS A 60 7.37 -4.83 7.52
C HIS A 60 7.10 -6.32 7.73
N GLY A 61 8.17 -7.11 7.83
CA GLY A 61 8.06 -8.51 8.20
C GLY A 61 9.25 -9.34 7.75
N LYS A 62 9.13 -10.65 7.94
CA LYS A 62 10.27 -11.56 7.74
C LYS A 62 10.70 -11.69 6.28
N LYS A 63 12.01 -11.67 6.04
CA LYS A 63 12.64 -12.06 4.77
C LYS A 63 13.04 -13.53 4.84
N HIS A 64 12.23 -14.41 4.27
CA HIS A 64 12.50 -15.84 4.30
C HIS A 64 13.65 -16.21 3.37
N THR A 65 14.65 -16.93 3.91
CA THR A 65 15.70 -17.58 3.12
C THR A 65 15.12 -18.69 2.25
N GLU A 66 15.82 -19.07 1.19
CA GLU A 66 15.40 -20.19 0.34
C GLU A 66 15.34 -21.50 1.12
N GLU A 67 16.22 -21.68 2.10
CA GLU A 67 16.19 -22.80 3.05
C GLU A 67 14.89 -22.81 3.86
N CYS A 68 14.50 -21.67 4.45
CA CYS A 68 13.26 -21.56 5.20
C CYS A 68 12.03 -21.86 4.34
N LYS A 69 12.03 -21.45 3.07
CA LYS A 69 10.94 -21.78 2.12
C LYS A 69 10.86 -23.29 1.87
N LYS A 70 11.99 -23.95 1.63
CA LYS A 70 12.06 -25.41 1.43
C LYS A 70 11.62 -26.16 2.69
N GLU A 71 12.07 -25.74 3.86
CA GLU A 71 11.64 -26.30 5.14
C GLU A 71 10.14 -26.16 5.35
N ARG A 72 9.59 -24.99 5.03
CA ARG A 72 8.15 -24.72 5.10
C ARG A 72 7.37 -25.64 4.16
N GLU A 73 7.82 -25.79 2.92
CA GLU A 73 7.19 -26.72 1.96
C GLU A 73 7.24 -28.17 2.44
N LYS A 74 8.40 -28.61 2.95
CA LYS A 74 8.58 -29.94 3.55
C LYS A 74 7.71 -30.14 4.79
N TYR A 75 7.48 -29.10 5.59
CA TYR A 75 6.60 -29.16 6.74
C TYR A 75 5.13 -29.26 6.33
N LEU A 76 4.72 -28.49 5.32
CA LEU A 76 3.37 -28.48 4.78
C LEU A 76 3.02 -29.77 4.02
N SER A 77 3.98 -30.42 3.36
CA SER A 77 3.78 -31.68 2.63
C SER A 77 3.47 -32.87 3.56
N LYS A 78 3.90 -32.80 4.83
CA LYS A 78 3.61 -33.83 5.85
C LYS A 78 2.16 -33.83 6.36
N LYS A 79 1.28 -33.00 5.78
CA LYS A 79 -0.12 -32.89 6.20
C LYS A 79 -0.89 -34.18 5.89
N LYS A 80 -1.45 -34.82 6.90
CA LYS A 80 -2.33 -36.00 6.72
C LYS A 80 -3.75 -35.58 6.33
N LYS A 81 -4.46 -36.44 5.59
CA LYS A 81 -5.85 -36.22 5.18
C LYS A 81 -6.72 -36.08 6.45
N GLY A 82 -7.36 -34.93 6.64
CA GLY A 82 -8.15 -34.60 7.84
C GLY A 82 -7.45 -33.71 8.88
N GLU A 83 -6.13 -33.50 8.80
CA GLU A 83 -5.46 -32.52 9.67
C GLU A 83 -5.82 -31.07 9.26
N GLY A 84 -6.02 -30.20 10.27
CA GLY A 84 -6.26 -28.78 10.08
C GLY A 84 -5.11 -28.02 9.40
N LYS A 85 -5.14 -26.68 9.43
CA LYS A 85 -4.10 -25.84 8.81
C LYS A 85 -2.79 -25.89 9.64
N ARG A 86 -1.90 -26.86 9.36
CA ARG A 86 -0.53 -26.95 9.92
C ARG A 86 0.27 -25.66 9.80
N GLU A 87 -0.01 -24.87 8.77
CA GLU A 87 0.65 -23.59 8.49
C GLU A 87 0.71 -22.63 9.69
N LYS A 88 -0.29 -22.66 10.59
CA LYS A 88 -0.31 -21.82 11.80
C LYS A 88 0.83 -22.11 12.79
N PHE A 89 1.45 -23.29 12.72
CA PHE A 89 2.47 -23.74 13.67
C PHE A 89 3.89 -23.69 13.11
N PHE A 90 4.06 -23.30 11.84
CA PHE A 90 5.39 -23.16 11.27
C PHE A 90 6.06 -21.90 11.83
N LYS A 91 6.98 -22.08 12.78
CA LYS A 91 7.82 -21.02 13.32
C LYS A 91 9.08 -20.90 12.47
N CYS A 92 9.41 -19.69 12.04
CA CYS A 92 10.67 -19.39 11.36
C CYS A 92 11.45 -18.34 12.16
N ASN A 93 12.78 -18.47 12.14
CA ASN A 93 13.70 -17.53 12.78
C ASN A 93 14.34 -16.54 11.77
N CYS A 94 13.67 -16.30 10.64
CA CYS A 94 14.19 -15.39 9.63
C CYS A 94 14.21 -13.94 10.15
N PRO A 95 15.18 -13.12 9.70
CA PRO A 95 15.29 -11.73 10.13
C PRO A 95 14.06 -10.93 9.70
N GLU A 96 13.62 -10.04 10.59
CA GLU A 96 12.60 -9.04 10.29
C GLU A 96 13.25 -7.88 9.53
N MET A 97 12.61 -7.51 8.44
CA MET A 97 13.11 -6.55 7.47
C MET A 97 11.97 -5.62 7.07
N ASP A 98 12.31 -4.39 6.73
CA ASP A 98 11.35 -3.44 6.19
C ASP A 98 11.19 -3.65 4.67
N ILE A 99 11.40 -2.59 3.90
CA ILE A 99 11.30 -2.57 2.45
C ILE A 99 12.34 -3.46 1.74
N GLU A 100 13.49 -3.70 2.36
CA GLU A 100 14.63 -4.48 1.81
C GLU A 100 14.34 -5.98 1.64
N ARG A 101 13.25 -6.47 2.23
CA ARG A 101 12.77 -7.82 1.93
C ARG A 101 12.31 -7.97 0.49
N PHE A 102 11.97 -6.86 -0.16
CA PHE A 102 11.56 -6.82 -1.56
C PHE A 102 12.76 -6.43 -2.44
N PRO A 103 13.21 -7.29 -3.36
CA PRO A 103 14.38 -7.02 -4.20
C PRO A 103 14.11 -5.92 -5.25
N ASN A 104 12.86 -5.62 -5.57
CA ASN A 104 12.47 -4.55 -6.49
C ASN A 104 11.02 -4.10 -6.23
N PRO A 105 10.60 -2.93 -6.75
CA PRO A 105 9.23 -2.43 -6.61
C PRO A 105 8.17 -3.42 -7.15
N SER A 106 8.48 -4.16 -8.21
CA SER A 106 7.58 -5.17 -8.78
C SER A 106 7.30 -6.32 -7.82
N SER A 107 8.26 -6.68 -6.97
CA SER A 107 8.06 -7.69 -5.91
C SER A 107 7.11 -7.18 -4.85
N LEU A 108 7.18 -5.90 -4.50
CA LEU A 108 6.21 -5.25 -3.62
C LEU A 108 4.81 -5.22 -4.27
N TRP A 109 4.71 -4.88 -5.55
CA TRP A 109 3.43 -4.92 -6.28
C TRP A 109 2.84 -6.33 -6.34
N LYS A 110 3.67 -7.36 -6.54
CA LYS A 110 3.25 -8.77 -6.50
C LYS A 110 2.73 -9.16 -5.12
N TYR A 111 3.42 -8.74 -4.07
CA TYR A 111 2.99 -8.96 -2.68
C TYR A 111 1.66 -8.25 -2.37
N ALA A 112 1.48 -7.02 -2.85
CA ALA A 112 0.24 -6.24 -2.72
C ALA A 112 -0.88 -6.66 -3.71
N GLY A 113 -0.60 -7.55 -4.68
CA GLY A 113 -1.58 -8.04 -5.64
C GLY A 113 -1.97 -7.03 -6.74
N PHE A 114 -1.02 -6.17 -7.11
CA PHE A 114 -1.10 -5.23 -8.24
C PHE A 114 -0.34 -5.70 -9.48
N ASP A 115 0.40 -6.80 -9.41
CA ASP A 115 1.09 -7.38 -10.56
C ASP A 115 0.10 -7.77 -11.69
N PRO A 116 0.51 -7.58 -12.96
CA PRO A 116 -0.17 -8.21 -14.08
C PRO A 116 0.20 -9.70 -14.14
N VAL A 117 -0.79 -10.57 -14.26
CA VAL A 117 -0.62 -11.99 -14.58
C VAL A 117 -1.21 -12.18 -15.97
N ASP A 118 -0.38 -12.58 -16.94
CA ASP A 118 -0.78 -12.73 -18.36
C ASP A 118 -1.41 -11.46 -18.96
N GLY A 119 -0.82 -10.30 -18.64
CA GLY A 119 -1.34 -8.98 -19.04
C GLY A 119 -2.63 -8.56 -18.34
N LYS A 120 -3.21 -9.40 -17.47
CA LYS A 120 -4.49 -9.16 -16.81
C LYS A 120 -4.34 -8.95 -15.30
N ALA A 121 -5.33 -8.28 -14.72
CA ALA A 121 -5.42 -8.14 -13.27
C ALA A 121 -5.66 -9.50 -12.62
N ARG A 122 -4.85 -9.85 -11.61
CA ARG A 122 -5.05 -11.08 -10.83
C ARG A 122 -6.44 -11.13 -10.21
N ARG A 123 -7.19 -12.20 -10.49
CA ARG A 123 -8.51 -12.48 -9.93
C ARG A 123 -8.42 -13.62 -8.91
N ARG A 124 -9.32 -13.61 -7.93
CA ARG A 124 -9.50 -14.75 -7.02
C ARG A 124 -10.19 -15.87 -7.80
N LYS A 125 -9.74 -17.10 -7.60
CA LYS A 125 -10.42 -18.31 -8.08
C LYS A 125 -11.03 -19.03 -6.88
N ARG A 126 -12.25 -19.54 -7.05
CA ARG A 126 -12.94 -20.29 -5.99
C ARG A 126 -12.11 -21.54 -5.66
N GLY A 127 -11.86 -21.78 -4.38
CA GLY A 127 -11.07 -22.94 -3.92
C GLY A 127 -9.57 -22.73 -3.85
N GLU A 128 -9.02 -21.67 -4.46
CA GLU A 128 -7.58 -21.38 -4.41
C GLU A 128 -7.26 -20.28 -3.38
N PRO A 129 -6.24 -20.46 -2.52
CA PRO A 129 -5.77 -19.40 -1.64
C PRO A 129 -5.16 -18.27 -2.47
N ALA A 130 -5.42 -17.03 -2.07
CA ALA A 130 -4.85 -15.88 -2.76
C ALA A 130 -3.34 -15.76 -2.51
N LYS A 131 -2.59 -15.59 -3.60
CA LYS A 131 -1.13 -15.43 -3.58
C LYS A 131 -0.65 -14.01 -3.25
N TRP A 132 -1.47 -13.19 -2.59
CA TRP A 132 -1.15 -11.79 -2.26
C TRP A 132 -1.77 -11.38 -0.93
N ASN A 133 -1.22 -10.33 -0.32
CA ASN A 133 -1.74 -9.78 0.93
C ASN A 133 -3.03 -8.96 0.67
N HIS A 134 -4.17 -9.50 1.12
CA HIS A 134 -5.47 -8.86 0.98
C HIS A 134 -5.60 -7.54 1.74
N LYS A 135 -5.03 -7.48 2.94
CA LYS A 135 -5.11 -6.30 3.78
C LYS A 135 -4.30 -5.17 3.16
N LEU A 136 -3.08 -5.45 2.71
CA LEU A 136 -2.23 -4.47 2.02
C LEU A 136 -2.91 -3.94 0.76
N LYS A 137 -3.52 -4.82 -0.05
CA LYS A 137 -4.25 -4.41 -1.25
C LYS A 137 -5.41 -3.46 -0.93
N SER A 138 -6.18 -3.78 0.11
CA SER A 138 -7.30 -2.95 0.57
C SER A 138 -6.83 -1.60 1.12
N THR A 139 -5.77 -1.60 1.94
CA THR A 139 -5.16 -0.38 2.47
C THR A 139 -4.66 0.52 1.34
N CYS A 140 -4.00 -0.03 0.31
CA CYS A 140 -3.58 0.74 -0.87
C CYS A 140 -4.77 1.34 -1.62
N TYR A 141 -5.89 0.63 -1.71
CA TYR A 141 -7.11 1.18 -2.32
C TYR A 141 -7.63 2.38 -1.53
N ASN A 142 -7.71 2.28 -0.20
CA ASN A 142 -8.18 3.37 0.66
C ASN A 142 -7.27 4.60 0.58
N VAL A 143 -5.95 4.39 0.52
CA VAL A 143 -4.96 5.44 0.36
C VAL A 143 -5.16 6.17 -0.97
N VAL A 144 -5.25 5.43 -2.07
CA VAL A 144 -5.49 6.02 -3.40
C VAL A 144 -6.84 6.70 -3.48
N ASP A 145 -7.89 6.12 -2.89
CA ASP A 145 -9.22 6.74 -2.88
C ASP A 145 -9.22 8.09 -2.17
N SER A 146 -8.55 8.17 -1.02
CA SER A 146 -8.37 9.42 -0.28
C SER A 146 -7.60 10.47 -1.08
N MET A 147 -6.49 10.08 -1.72
CA MET A 147 -5.70 10.96 -2.60
C MET A 147 -6.51 11.47 -3.79
N VAL A 148 -7.24 10.60 -4.50
CA VAL A 148 -8.02 10.98 -5.69
C VAL A 148 -9.20 11.88 -5.33
N LYS A 149 -9.85 11.64 -4.19
CA LYS A 149 -10.95 12.49 -3.69
C LYS A 149 -10.45 13.87 -3.28
N ASN A 150 -9.19 14.01 -2.89
CA ASN A 150 -8.61 15.30 -2.52
C ASN A 150 -7.99 16.02 -3.72
N ARG A 151 -8.60 17.13 -4.14
CA ARG A 151 -8.11 17.94 -5.28
C ARG A 151 -6.70 18.51 -5.08
N LYS A 152 -6.24 18.66 -3.83
CA LYS A 152 -4.90 19.16 -3.49
C LYS A 152 -3.84 18.05 -3.50
N SER A 153 -4.22 16.80 -3.76
CA SER A 153 -3.26 15.69 -3.78
C SER A 153 -2.40 15.71 -5.03
N ASP A 154 -1.11 15.46 -4.85
CA ASP A 154 -0.12 15.34 -5.92
C ASP A 154 -0.42 14.18 -6.86
N TYR A 155 -1.16 13.18 -6.38
CA TYR A 155 -1.58 12.03 -7.16
C TYR A 155 -2.84 12.28 -7.98
N ARG A 156 -3.53 13.42 -7.77
CA ARG A 156 -4.76 13.73 -8.50
C ARG A 156 -4.50 14.01 -9.99
N PRO A 157 -3.54 14.85 -10.39
CA PRO A 157 -3.20 15.05 -11.80
C PRO A 157 -2.79 13.74 -12.50
N LEU A 158 -2.01 12.89 -11.82
CA LEU A 158 -1.63 11.56 -12.33
C LEU A 158 -2.84 10.68 -12.60
N TYR A 159 -3.80 10.68 -11.67
CA TYR A 159 -5.06 9.97 -11.84
C TYR A 159 -5.83 10.47 -13.08
N ASP A 160 -5.96 11.79 -13.25
CA ASP A 160 -6.68 12.38 -14.39
C ASP A 160 -5.98 12.04 -15.72
N GLN A 161 -4.64 12.09 -15.77
CA GLN A 161 -3.84 11.67 -16.92
C GLN A 161 -4.03 10.17 -17.24
N PHE A 162 -3.93 9.30 -16.23
CA PHE A 162 -4.14 7.86 -16.40
C PHE A 162 -5.56 7.54 -16.84
N LYS A 163 -6.55 8.27 -16.35
CA LYS A 163 -7.95 8.10 -16.73
C LYS A 163 -8.17 8.44 -18.19
N ALA A 164 -7.64 9.58 -18.64
CA ALA A 164 -7.70 9.98 -20.04
C ALA A 164 -7.02 8.94 -20.95
N GLN A 165 -5.86 8.41 -20.54
CA GLN A 165 -5.16 7.35 -21.29
C GLN A 165 -5.98 6.05 -21.35
N GLU A 166 -6.56 5.62 -20.23
CA GLU A 166 -7.38 4.40 -20.19
C GLU A 166 -8.68 4.55 -20.99
N GLN A 167 -9.29 5.74 -21.00
CA GLN A 167 -10.45 6.04 -21.85
C GLN A 167 -10.11 6.00 -23.34
N LYS A 168 -8.94 6.53 -23.73
CA LYS A 168 -8.46 6.44 -25.13
C LYS A 168 -8.16 5.00 -25.54
N ASN A 169 -7.42 4.27 -24.71
CA ASN A 169 -6.98 2.90 -25.04
C ASN A 169 -8.12 1.87 -24.94
N HIS A 170 -9.12 2.13 -24.09
CA HIS A 170 -10.14 1.16 -23.72
C HIS A 170 -11.53 1.81 -23.58
N GLY A 171 -11.90 2.67 -24.53
CA GLY A 171 -13.17 3.40 -24.53
C GLY A 171 -14.42 2.52 -24.59
N ASN A 172 -14.27 1.25 -24.96
CA ASN A 172 -15.34 0.24 -24.95
C ASN A 172 -15.60 -0.38 -23.57
N LEU A 173 -14.75 -0.14 -22.58
CA LEU A 173 -14.96 -0.65 -21.23
C LEU A 173 -15.94 0.21 -20.44
N SER A 174 -16.64 -0.42 -19.49
CA SER A 174 -17.49 0.35 -18.59
C SER A 174 -16.68 1.34 -17.76
N ILE A 175 -17.32 2.44 -17.37
CA ILE A 175 -16.74 3.50 -16.55
C ILE A 175 -16.08 2.93 -15.28
N GLY A 176 -16.73 1.95 -14.62
CA GLY A 176 -16.19 1.30 -13.43
C GLY A 176 -14.92 0.47 -13.67
N TRP A 177 -14.79 -0.16 -14.85
CA TRP A 177 -13.55 -0.86 -15.22
C TRP A 177 -12.40 0.13 -15.44
N ILE A 178 -12.66 1.23 -16.16
CA ILE A 178 -11.68 2.31 -16.40
C ILE A 178 -11.23 2.90 -15.06
N GLU A 179 -12.18 3.19 -14.17
CA GLU A 179 -11.91 3.73 -12.84
C GLU A 179 -10.99 2.82 -12.02
N ASN A 180 -11.31 1.53 -11.96
CA ASN A 180 -10.51 0.55 -11.24
C ASN A 180 -9.11 0.35 -11.84
N ARG A 181 -8.99 0.37 -13.17
CA ARG A 181 -7.68 0.29 -13.84
C ARG A 181 -6.84 1.53 -13.54
N THR A 182 -7.43 2.71 -13.60
CA THR A 182 -6.79 3.99 -13.27
C THR A 182 -6.28 3.98 -11.83
N ARG A 183 -7.14 3.63 -10.86
CA ARG A 183 -6.75 3.53 -9.43
C ARG A 183 -5.63 2.53 -9.19
N ARG A 184 -5.60 1.41 -9.92
CA ARG A 184 -4.48 0.46 -9.86
C ARG A 184 -3.17 1.05 -10.37
N LYS A 185 -3.19 1.89 -11.41
CA LYS A 185 -1.98 2.60 -11.88
C LYS A 185 -1.48 3.59 -10.83
N VAL A 186 -2.37 4.39 -10.25
CA VAL A 186 -2.03 5.31 -9.16
C VAL A 186 -1.47 4.55 -7.95
N ALA A 187 -2.07 3.42 -7.56
CA ALA A 187 -1.57 2.57 -6.47
C ALA A 187 -0.15 2.06 -6.72
N LYS A 188 0.14 1.62 -7.95
CA LYS A 188 1.50 1.19 -8.32
C LYS A 188 2.49 2.34 -8.24
N ARG A 189 2.10 3.54 -8.69
CA ARG A 189 2.94 4.72 -8.61
C ARG A 189 3.23 5.10 -7.16
N PHE A 190 2.19 5.21 -6.33
CA PHE A 190 2.35 5.45 -4.89
C PHE A 190 3.29 4.43 -4.21
N LEU A 191 3.12 3.13 -4.50
CA LEU A 191 4.00 2.09 -3.95
C LEU A 191 5.46 2.20 -4.45
N LEU A 192 5.67 2.73 -5.65
CA LEU A 192 7.01 3.02 -6.16
C LEU A 192 7.62 4.19 -5.39
N ASP A 193 6.90 5.29 -5.23
CA ASP A 193 7.38 6.48 -4.51
C ASP A 193 7.69 6.12 -3.04
N LEU A 194 6.81 5.33 -2.40
CA LEU A 194 7.03 4.75 -1.07
C LEU A 194 8.32 3.92 -1.01
N PHE A 195 8.53 3.03 -1.98
CA PHE A 195 9.71 2.17 -2.03
C PHE A 195 10.99 3.01 -2.16
N LEU A 196 11.00 3.99 -3.07
CA LEU A 196 12.16 4.85 -3.30
C LEU A 196 12.50 5.70 -2.07
N LYS A 197 11.49 6.35 -1.48
CA LYS A 197 11.67 7.18 -0.28
C LYS A 197 12.14 6.37 0.93
N TRP A 198 11.68 5.13 1.07
CA TRP A 198 12.15 4.27 2.16
C TRP A 198 13.62 3.88 2.00
N TYR A 199 14.09 3.61 0.78
CA TYR A 199 15.51 3.36 0.51
C TYR A 199 16.36 4.61 0.73
N GLU A 200 15.91 5.77 0.25
CA GLU A 200 16.56 7.07 0.45
C GLU A 200 16.78 7.37 1.94
N LEU A 201 15.74 7.17 2.77
CA LEU A 201 15.83 7.38 4.22
C LEU A 201 16.75 6.40 4.95
N LYS A 202 17.00 5.23 4.36
CA LYS A 202 17.98 4.27 4.88
C LYS A 202 19.40 4.53 4.36
N GLY A 203 19.59 5.52 3.50
CA GLY A 203 20.88 5.77 2.84
C GLY A 203 21.28 4.65 1.88
N LEU A 204 20.32 3.82 1.44
CA LEU A 204 20.57 2.72 0.53
C LEU A 204 20.27 3.14 -0.90
N THR A 205 21.10 2.70 -1.85
CA THR A 205 20.77 2.86 -3.27
C THR A 205 19.59 1.95 -3.61
N PRO A 206 18.45 2.48 -4.07
CA PRO A 206 17.34 1.64 -4.48
C PRO A 206 17.79 0.74 -5.65
N PRO A 207 17.44 -0.56 -5.66
CA PRO A 207 17.67 -1.41 -6.82
C PRO A 207 17.02 -0.74 -8.04
N LYS A 208 17.76 -0.68 -9.16
CA LYS A 208 17.34 0.02 -10.38
C LYS A 208 15.85 -0.25 -10.65
N PRO A 209 15.01 0.80 -10.76
CA PRO A 209 13.58 0.63 -10.96
C PRO A 209 13.32 -0.31 -12.13
N TYR A 210 12.50 -1.34 -11.89
CA TYR A 210 12.07 -2.32 -12.90
C TYR A 210 11.49 -1.67 -14.17
N VAL A 211 11.03 -0.41 -14.08
CA VAL A 211 10.52 0.38 -15.21
C VAL A 211 11.62 0.75 -16.23
N ILE A 212 12.87 0.90 -15.78
CA ILE A 212 14.02 1.27 -16.64
C ILE A 212 14.52 0.07 -17.45
N ALA A 213 14.32 -1.16 -16.98
CA ALA A 213 14.95 -2.34 -17.60
C ALA A 213 14.10 -3.05 -18.66
N ILE A 214 12.76 -2.88 -18.70
CA ILE A 214 11.89 -3.74 -19.54
C ILE A 214 10.77 -3.00 -20.31
N LEU A 215 10.33 -1.79 -19.91
CA LEU A 215 9.00 -1.31 -20.35
C LEU A 215 8.86 0.09 -20.98
N GLY A 216 9.93 0.83 -21.27
CA GLY A 216 9.88 1.98 -22.20
C GLY A 216 8.83 3.07 -21.94
N HIS A 217 8.20 3.10 -20.76
CA HIS A 217 7.21 4.11 -20.40
C HIS A 217 7.93 5.27 -19.74
N THR A 218 7.91 6.41 -20.42
CA THR A 218 8.37 7.73 -20.01
C THR A 218 8.03 7.99 -18.55
N GLU A 219 9.03 8.44 -17.80
CA GLU A 219 8.84 8.92 -16.44
C GLU A 219 7.72 9.96 -16.44
N ILE A 220 6.67 9.71 -15.64
CA ILE A 220 5.82 10.80 -15.19
C ILE A 220 6.39 11.19 -13.84
N PRO A 221 7.32 12.17 -13.76
CA PRO A 221 7.80 12.66 -12.48
C PRO A 221 6.60 13.19 -11.69
N LEU A 222 6.59 12.92 -10.37
CA LEU A 222 5.70 13.66 -9.49
C LEU A 222 6.21 15.11 -9.46
N PRO A 223 5.35 16.12 -9.65
CA PRO A 223 5.79 17.50 -9.51
C PRO A 223 6.30 17.72 -8.08
N THR A 224 7.54 18.16 -7.96
CA THR A 224 8.16 18.44 -6.66
C THR A 224 7.47 19.65 -6.01
N LYS A 225 7.57 19.80 -4.68
CA LYS A 225 6.98 20.96 -3.98
C LYS A 225 7.58 22.28 -4.51
N ASP A 226 8.86 22.25 -4.85
CA ASP A 226 9.59 23.42 -5.38
C ASP A 226 9.05 23.84 -6.76
N GLU A 227 8.75 22.89 -7.66
CA GLU A 227 8.11 23.15 -8.96
C GLU A 227 6.69 23.72 -8.85
N LYS A 228 5.97 23.44 -7.74
CA LYS A 228 4.63 23.98 -7.48
C LYS A 228 4.65 25.41 -6.97
N GLU A 229 5.72 25.83 -6.29
CA GLU A 229 5.90 27.21 -5.86
C GLU A 229 6.30 28.12 -7.03
N THR A 230 7.15 27.65 -7.94
CA THR A 230 7.50 28.37 -9.18
C THR A 230 6.27 28.55 -10.07
N THR A 231 5.54 27.47 -10.37
CA THR A 231 4.33 27.55 -11.22
C THR A 231 3.20 28.38 -10.60
N LYS A 232 3.04 28.40 -9.27
CA LYS A 232 2.09 29.31 -8.59
C LYS A 232 2.52 30.78 -8.60
N LYS A 233 3.82 31.07 -8.53
CA LYS A 233 4.36 32.44 -8.62
C LYS A 233 4.24 32.97 -10.04
N GLU A 234 4.50 32.14 -11.05
CA GLU A 234 4.34 32.46 -12.47
C GLU A 234 2.87 32.71 -12.84
N ALA A 235 1.96 31.82 -12.45
CA ALA A 235 0.52 31.99 -12.72
C ALA A 235 -0.15 33.15 -11.95
N LYS A 236 0.50 33.67 -10.89
CA LYS A 236 0.08 34.92 -10.23
C LYS A 236 0.60 36.16 -10.96
N LYS A 237 1.79 36.08 -11.57
CA LYS A 237 2.42 37.17 -12.30
C LYS A 237 1.68 37.49 -13.61
N GLU A 238 1.23 36.46 -14.33
CA GLU A 238 0.38 36.61 -15.54
C GLU A 238 -1.05 37.12 -15.28
N LYS A 239 -1.50 37.13 -14.02
CA LYS A 239 -2.81 37.70 -13.64
C LYS A 239 -2.72 39.10 -13.03
N SER A 240 -1.51 39.62 -12.89
CA SER A 240 -1.21 40.96 -12.38
C SER A 240 -0.62 41.90 -13.44
N GLU A 241 -0.43 41.41 -14.67
CA GLU A 241 -0.24 42.17 -15.90
C GLU A 241 -1.56 42.23 -16.68
#